data_AF-A0A4D6SU38-F1
#
_entry.id   AF-A0A4D6SU38-F1
#
_cell.length_a   1.000
_cell.length_b   1.000
_cell.length_c   1.000
_cell.angle_alpha   90.00
_cell.angle_beta   90.00
_cell.angle_gamma   90.00
#
_symmetry.space_group_name_H-M   'P 1'
#
loop_
_entity.id
_entity.type
_entity.pdbx_description
1 polymer ?
#
loop_
_entity_poly.entity_id
_entity_poly.type
_entity_poly.pdbx_seq_one_letter_code
_entity_poly.pdbx_strand_id
1 'polypeptide(L)'
;MGLSKFIEDKYSELNGYVSNTVLISIGLKLLNFLEEVGLIHSELYILDKVHKNLIYVANEKILDVIGKSFGLLSISYKIPMIVPHKLYGRAGKKDILGGYFLNDKEFIAPIIIKNSELREQSYIDDNNIIFDTVNNLSSVGYKINIPVLEFILEKGLEYDLFIAPNFQHPLEINKKIIKKN
;
A
#
# COMPACT_ATOMS: atom_id res chain seq x y z
N MET A 1 9.45 -2.66 29.49
CA MET A 1 9.17 -3.73 28.52
C MET A 1 8.81 -3.05 27.21
N GLY A 2 9.62 -3.22 26.15
CA GLY A 2 9.47 -2.46 24.91
C GLY A 2 8.29 -2.93 24.07
N LEU A 3 7.67 -2.02 23.30
CA LEU A 3 6.56 -2.32 22.40
C LEU A 3 6.91 -3.44 21.40
N SER A 4 8.17 -3.47 20.93
CA SER A 4 8.70 -4.53 20.07
C SER A 4 8.62 -5.91 20.73
N LYS A 5 9.04 -6.01 21.99
CA LYS A 5 9.02 -7.26 22.76
C LYS A 5 7.59 -7.69 23.12
N PHE A 6 6.70 -6.74 23.39
CA PHE A 6 5.27 -7.00 23.63
C PHE A 6 4.57 -7.52 22.37
N ILE A 7 4.90 -6.97 21.20
CA ILE A 7 4.37 -7.42 19.91
C ILE A 7 4.92 -8.82 19.61
N GLU A 8 6.24 -9.06 19.68
CA GLU A 8 6.83 -10.39 19.46
C GLU A 8 6.22 -11.48 20.36
N ASP A 9 6.05 -11.20 21.65
CA ASP A 9 5.52 -12.18 22.62
C ASP A 9 4.03 -12.49 22.41
N LYS A 10 3.27 -11.61 21.74
CA LYS A 10 1.80 -11.73 21.59
C LYS A 10 1.31 -11.80 20.15
N TYR A 11 2.16 -11.67 19.14
CA TYR A 11 1.75 -11.62 17.74
C TYR A 11 1.07 -12.91 17.27
N SER A 12 1.59 -14.06 17.71
CA SER A 12 1.02 -15.38 17.41
C SER A 12 -0.33 -15.61 18.11
N GLU A 13 -0.53 -15.03 19.30
CA GLU A 13 -1.82 -15.04 20.02
C GLU A 13 -2.82 -14.02 19.45
N LEU A 14 -2.38 -12.87 18.93
CA LEU A 14 -3.28 -11.83 18.41
C LEU A 14 -3.87 -12.17 17.03
N ASN A 15 -3.11 -12.86 16.18
CA ASN A 15 -3.54 -13.20 14.81
C ASN A 15 -4.77 -14.13 14.73
N GLY A 16 -5.14 -14.80 15.82
CA GLY A 16 -6.36 -15.62 15.91
C GLY A 16 -7.55 -14.96 16.63
N TYR A 17 -7.33 -13.86 17.36
CA TYR A 17 -8.30 -13.36 18.35
C TYR A 17 -8.66 -11.87 18.21
N VAL A 18 -7.95 -11.09 17.39
CA VAL A 18 -8.32 -9.68 17.17
C VAL A 18 -9.47 -9.63 16.17
N SER A 19 -10.70 -9.50 16.69
CA SER A 19 -11.88 -9.27 15.85
C SER A 19 -11.68 -8.05 14.94
N ASN A 20 -12.26 -8.09 13.74
CA ASN A 20 -12.26 -6.94 12.80
C ASN A 20 -12.68 -5.64 13.48
N THR A 21 -13.60 -5.71 14.46
CA THR A 21 -14.06 -4.58 15.26
C THR A 21 -12.92 -3.91 16.04
N VAL A 22 -11.99 -4.68 16.61
CA VAL A 22 -10.83 -4.14 17.34
C VAL A 22 -9.86 -3.47 16.38
N LEU A 23 -9.56 -4.09 15.23
CA LEU A 23 -8.70 -3.48 14.21
C LEU A 23 -9.28 -2.17 13.68
N ILE A 24 -10.58 -2.16 13.36
CA ILE A 24 -11.28 -0.95 12.92
C ILE A 24 -11.21 0.12 14.02
N SER A 25 -11.43 -0.25 15.28
CA SER A 25 -11.39 0.70 16.40
C SER A 25 -10.01 1.32 16.60
N ILE A 26 -8.94 0.53 16.46
CA ILE A 26 -7.56 1.03 16.52
C ILE A 26 -7.29 1.95 15.32
N GLY A 27 -7.69 1.53 14.11
CA GLY A 27 -7.54 2.32 12.89
C GLY A 27 -8.24 3.69 13.01
N LEU A 28 -9.47 3.72 13.50
CA LEU A 28 -10.21 4.96 13.74
C LEU A 28 -9.53 5.87 14.78
N LYS A 29 -9.00 5.29 15.87
CA LYS A 29 -8.24 6.08 16.86
C LYS A 29 -6.98 6.70 16.27
N LEU A 30 -6.27 5.95 15.43
CA LEU A 30 -5.08 6.47 14.74
C LEU A 30 -5.46 7.58 13.75
N LEU A 31 -6.55 7.42 13.00
CA LEU A 31 -7.05 8.48 12.10
C LEU A 31 -7.43 9.74 12.87
N ASN A 32 -8.17 9.61 13.97
CA ASN A 32 -8.50 10.75 14.82
C ASN A 32 -7.25 11.45 15.35
N PHE A 33 -6.24 10.68 15.77
CA PHE A 33 -4.97 11.25 16.20
C PHE A 33 -4.28 12.05 15.08
N LEU A 34 -4.26 11.51 13.85
CA LEU A 34 -3.71 12.22 12.68
C LEU A 34 -4.48 13.51 12.36
N GLU A 35 -5.79 13.55 12.61
CA GLU A 35 -6.62 14.75 12.47
C GLU A 35 -6.34 15.76 13.59
N GLU A 36 -6.20 15.31 14.84
CA GLU A 36 -5.83 16.14 15.99
C GLU A 36 -4.47 16.83 15.80
N VAL A 37 -3.47 16.12 15.25
CA VAL A 37 -2.15 16.71 14.95
C VAL A 37 -2.14 17.51 13.65
N GLY A 38 -3.28 17.64 12.97
CA GLY A 38 -3.46 18.46 11.77
C GLY A 38 -2.79 17.91 10.51
N LEU A 39 -2.47 16.62 10.48
CA LEU A 39 -1.85 15.98 9.31
C LEU A 39 -2.88 15.70 8.20
N ILE A 40 -4.08 15.31 8.62
CA ILE A 40 -5.24 15.07 7.76
C ILE A 40 -6.45 15.85 8.28
N HIS A 41 -7.49 15.97 7.47
CA HIS A 41 -8.81 16.41 7.88
C HIS A 41 -9.88 15.57 7.20
N SER A 42 -11.04 15.46 7.85
CA SER A 42 -12.19 14.76 7.28
C SER A 42 -13.03 15.68 6.39
N GLU A 43 -13.43 15.19 5.22
CA GLU A 43 -14.38 15.85 4.31
C GLU A 43 -15.57 14.93 4.04
N LEU A 44 -16.78 15.51 3.99
CA LEU A 44 -17.98 14.76 3.62
C LEU A 44 -18.21 14.87 2.11
N TYR A 45 -18.07 13.76 1.40
CA TYR A 45 -18.34 13.66 -0.02
C TYR A 45 -19.74 13.05 -0.25
N ILE A 46 -20.64 13.84 -0.84
CA ILE A 46 -22.01 13.42 -1.12
C ILE A 46 -22.11 13.05 -2.60
N LEU A 47 -22.26 11.75 -2.89
CA LEU A 47 -22.45 11.25 -4.25
C LEU A 47 -23.91 11.43 -4.68
N ASP A 48 -24.85 11.12 -3.78
CA ASP A 48 -26.28 11.34 -3.97
C ASP A 48 -27.00 11.50 -2.61
N LYS A 49 -28.35 11.57 -2.61
CA LYS A 49 -29.15 11.76 -1.39
C LYS A 49 -29.00 10.63 -0.34
N VAL A 50 -28.56 9.44 -0.75
CA VAL A 50 -28.47 8.23 0.07
C VAL A 50 -27.02 7.90 0.43
N HIS A 51 -26.09 8.16 -0.50
CA HIS A 51 -24.67 7.81 -0.38
C HIS A 51 -23.85 9.03 0.03
N LYS A 52 -23.58 9.13 1.34
CA LYS A 52 -22.66 10.09 1.94
C LYS A 52 -21.42 9.35 2.42
N ASN A 53 -20.26 9.71 1.90
CA ASN A 53 -18.98 9.11 2.27
C ASN A 53 -18.14 10.12 3.04
N LEU A 54 -17.63 9.71 4.20
CA LEU A 54 -16.60 10.45 4.90
C LEU A 54 -15.24 10.05 4.31
N ILE A 55 -14.50 11.01 3.78
CA ILE A 55 -13.15 10.80 3.24
C ILE A 55 -12.14 11.56 4.10
N TYR A 56 -10.94 11.00 4.26
CA TYR A 56 -9.83 11.68 4.93
C TYR A 56 -8.88 12.23 3.87
N VAL A 57 -8.57 13.51 3.97
CA VAL A 57 -7.75 14.24 3.00
C VAL A 57 -6.52 14.80 3.73
N ALA A 58 -5.38 14.86 3.05
CA ALA A 58 -4.18 15.48 3.62
C ALA A 58 -4.37 17.01 3.70
N ASN A 59 -3.85 17.62 4.77
CA ASN A 59 -3.92 19.06 4.93
C ASN A 59 -3.07 19.77 3.87
N GLU A 60 -3.59 20.84 3.27
CA GLU A 60 -2.91 21.61 2.20
C GLU A 60 -1.51 22.08 2.62
N LYS A 61 -1.34 22.49 3.89
CA LYS A 61 -0.03 22.91 4.42
C LYS A 61 1.01 21.81 4.35
N ILE A 62 0.60 20.55 4.47
CA ILE A 62 1.50 19.39 4.40
C ILE A 62 1.76 19.02 2.97
N LEU A 63 0.74 19.06 2.12
CA LEU A 63 0.90 18.84 0.68
C LEU A 63 1.88 19.85 0.07
N ASP A 64 1.82 21.12 0.50
CA ASP A 64 2.76 22.18 0.09
C ASP A 64 4.19 21.91 0.53
N VAL A 65 4.39 21.34 1.71
CA VAL A 65 5.73 20.95 2.20
C VAL A 65 6.22 19.71 1.45
N ILE A 66 5.41 18.66 1.37
CA ILE A 66 5.73 17.42 0.65
C ILE A 66 6.07 17.70 -0.81
N GLY A 67 5.27 18.52 -1.50
CA GLY A 67 5.48 18.88 -2.90
C GLY A 67 6.75 19.69 -3.16
N LYS A 68 7.28 20.38 -2.14
CA LYS A 68 8.50 21.20 -2.25
C LYS A 68 9.76 20.52 -1.71
N SER A 69 9.63 19.54 -0.82
CA SER A 69 10.77 18.96 -0.08
C SER A 69 11.08 17.49 -0.40
N PHE A 70 10.32 16.82 -1.27
CA PHE A 70 10.57 15.40 -1.56
C PHE A 70 11.63 15.16 -2.63
N GLY A 71 12.88 15.11 -2.18
CA GLY A 71 13.83 14.13 -2.70
C GLY A 71 13.68 12.83 -1.91
N LEU A 72 13.32 11.73 -2.58
CA LEU A 72 13.72 10.35 -2.23
C LEU A 72 13.07 9.53 -1.10
N LEU A 73 12.06 9.98 -0.35
CA LEU A 73 11.54 9.18 0.79
C LEU A 73 10.09 8.68 0.74
N SER A 74 9.44 8.65 -0.44
CA SER A 74 8.19 7.88 -0.62
C SER A 74 8.53 6.52 -1.22
N ILE A 75 9.45 5.80 -0.58
CA ILE A 75 9.73 4.43 -0.98
C ILE A 75 8.47 3.63 -0.67
N SER A 76 7.79 3.17 -1.72
CA SER A 76 6.67 2.23 -1.62
C SER A 76 7.06 1.10 -0.66
N TYR A 77 6.16 0.69 0.24
CA TYR A 77 6.36 -0.47 1.12
C TYR A 77 6.75 -1.75 0.36
N LYS A 78 6.56 -1.79 -0.96
CA LYS A 78 6.98 -2.86 -1.86
C LYS A 78 8.00 -2.32 -2.87
N ILE A 79 9.28 -2.46 -2.57
CA ILE A 79 10.39 -2.18 -3.49
C ILE A 79 10.91 -3.45 -4.16
N PRO A 80 11.38 -3.37 -5.41
CA PRO A 80 12.12 -4.48 -6.01
C PRO A 80 13.30 -4.90 -5.14
N MET A 81 13.55 -6.20 -5.07
CA MET A 81 14.68 -6.75 -4.33
C MET A 81 15.97 -6.58 -5.14
N ILE A 82 17.06 -6.21 -4.46
CA ILE A 82 18.42 -6.11 -5.04
C ILE A 82 19.18 -7.44 -4.99
N VAL A 83 18.55 -8.48 -4.46
CA VAL A 83 19.08 -9.82 -4.26
C VAL A 83 18.00 -10.83 -4.63
N PRO A 84 18.37 -12.10 -4.93
CA PRO A 84 17.38 -13.15 -5.15
C PRO A 84 16.37 -13.23 -4.01
N HIS A 85 15.10 -13.43 -4.38
CA HIS A 85 14.00 -13.51 -3.43
C HIS A 85 14.07 -14.79 -2.59
N LYS A 86 13.46 -14.75 -1.40
CA LYS A 86 13.22 -15.94 -0.57
C LYS A 86 12.20 -16.82 -1.29
N LEU A 87 12.51 -18.10 -1.48
CA LEU A 87 11.60 -19.01 -2.20
C LEU A 87 10.31 -19.25 -1.41
N TYR A 88 9.20 -19.27 -2.12
CA TYR A 88 7.94 -19.82 -1.63
C TYR A 88 7.99 -21.34 -1.66
N GLY A 89 7.22 -21.99 -0.79
CA GLY A 89 7.09 -23.44 -0.80
C GLY A 89 6.14 -23.94 0.25
N ARG A 90 6.32 -25.19 0.65
CA ARG A 90 5.46 -25.85 1.63
C ARG A 90 6.27 -26.74 2.57
N ALA A 91 5.97 -26.65 3.87
CA ALA A 91 6.48 -27.54 4.91
C ALA A 91 5.31 -28.33 5.49
N GLY A 92 5.13 -29.57 5.04
CA GLY A 92 3.96 -30.39 5.40
C GLY A 92 2.67 -29.77 4.85
N LYS A 93 1.73 -29.38 5.73
CA LYS A 93 0.47 -28.70 5.34
C LYS A 93 0.51 -27.18 5.46
N LYS A 94 1.68 -26.60 5.73
CA LYS A 94 1.84 -25.14 5.93
C LYS A 94 2.62 -24.52 4.79
N ASP A 95 2.10 -23.43 4.25
CA ASP A 95 2.80 -22.63 3.26
C ASP A 95 3.99 -21.91 3.91
N ILE A 96 5.12 -21.92 3.21
CA ILE A 96 6.31 -21.14 3.54
C ILE A 96 6.20 -19.83 2.75
N LEU A 97 6.17 -18.67 3.45
CA LEU A 97 6.08 -17.40 2.75
C LEU A 97 7.46 -16.97 2.25
N GLY A 98 7.53 -16.70 0.95
CA GLY A 98 8.69 -16.24 0.20
C GLY A 98 8.61 -14.76 -0.15
N GLY A 99 9.29 -14.35 -1.22
CA GLY A 99 9.44 -12.96 -1.61
C GLY A 99 10.50 -12.27 -0.74
N TYR A 100 10.07 -11.32 0.10
CA TYR A 100 10.96 -10.56 0.97
C TYR A 100 11.54 -11.42 2.11
N PHE A 101 12.78 -11.13 2.51
CA PHE A 101 13.45 -11.87 3.61
C PHE A 101 12.82 -11.66 4.98
N LEU A 102 12.12 -10.55 5.18
CA LEU A 102 11.41 -10.22 6.43
C LEU A 102 9.95 -10.70 6.42
N ASN A 103 9.49 -11.31 5.32
CA ASN A 103 8.20 -11.99 5.27
C ASN A 103 8.24 -13.23 6.19
N ASP A 104 7.19 -13.41 7.00
CA ASP A 104 7.09 -14.32 8.17
C ASP A 104 7.86 -13.89 9.43
N LYS A 105 8.51 -12.72 9.44
CA LYS A 105 9.21 -12.20 10.62
C LYS A 105 8.57 -10.90 11.13
N GLU A 106 8.55 -9.89 10.28
CA GLU A 106 8.04 -8.56 10.63
C GLU A 106 6.67 -8.27 10.01
N PHE A 107 6.37 -8.91 8.88
CA PHE A 107 5.09 -8.81 8.20
C PHE A 107 4.71 -10.12 7.53
N ILE A 108 3.45 -10.22 7.14
CA ILE A 108 2.86 -11.39 6.49
C ILE A 108 2.29 -10.94 5.15
N ALA A 109 2.93 -11.35 4.07
CA ALA A 109 2.47 -11.17 2.69
C ALA A 109 2.27 -12.55 2.04
N PRO A 110 1.06 -13.12 2.11
CA PRO A 110 0.76 -14.44 1.55
C PRO A 110 0.67 -14.39 0.02
N ILE A 111 0.90 -15.53 -0.64
CA ILE A 111 0.70 -15.66 -2.09
C ILE A 111 -0.77 -15.47 -2.44
N ILE A 112 -1.65 -16.12 -1.68
CA ILE A 112 -3.10 -15.99 -1.86
C ILE A 112 -3.60 -14.81 -1.04
N ILE A 113 -4.15 -13.81 -1.73
CA ILE A 113 -4.90 -12.72 -1.10
C ILE A 113 -6.29 -13.26 -0.73
N LYS A 114 -6.57 -13.34 0.56
CA LYS A 114 -7.86 -13.81 1.08
C LYS A 114 -8.93 -12.75 0.88
N ASN A 115 -10.14 -13.18 0.51
CA ASN A 115 -11.31 -12.31 0.41
C ASN A 115 -12.31 -12.67 1.52
N SER A 116 -12.51 -11.76 2.46
CA SER A 116 -13.40 -11.97 3.61
C SER A 116 -14.87 -12.19 3.25
N GLU A 117 -15.31 -11.80 2.05
CA GLU A 117 -16.69 -11.98 1.59
C GLU A 117 -16.96 -13.40 1.10
N LEU A 118 -15.92 -14.19 0.84
CA LEU A 118 -16.07 -15.57 0.36
C LEU A 118 -16.23 -16.55 1.52
N ARG A 119 -17.21 -17.44 1.39
CA ARG A 119 -17.48 -18.52 2.36
C ARG A 119 -16.30 -19.49 2.49
N GLU A 120 -15.61 -19.75 1.39
CA GLU A 120 -14.43 -20.61 1.33
C GLU A 120 -13.28 -19.84 0.69
N GLN A 121 -12.09 -19.96 1.27
CA GLN A 121 -10.88 -19.32 0.77
C GLN A 121 -10.15 -20.26 -0.19
N SER A 122 -9.58 -19.71 -1.25
CA SER A 122 -8.71 -20.47 -2.14
C SER A 122 -7.48 -21.01 -1.39
N TYR A 123 -6.99 -22.17 -1.82
CA TYR A 123 -5.76 -22.78 -1.33
C TYR A 123 -4.94 -23.32 -2.51
N ILE A 124 -3.62 -23.43 -2.34
CA ILE A 124 -2.76 -24.08 -3.32
C ILE A 124 -2.79 -25.58 -3.01
N ASP A 125 -3.19 -26.41 -3.98
CA ASP A 125 -3.07 -27.87 -3.89
C ASP A 125 -1.59 -28.30 -4.01
N ASP A 126 -1.19 -29.34 -3.28
CA ASP A 126 0.16 -29.94 -3.31
C ASP A 126 0.56 -30.40 -4.72
N ASN A 127 -0.41 -30.79 -5.55
CA ASN A 127 -0.17 -31.25 -6.92
C ASN A 127 0.09 -30.11 -7.92
N ASN A 128 -0.10 -28.85 -7.50
CA ASN A 128 -0.04 -27.72 -8.41
C ASN A 128 1.36 -27.08 -8.47
N ILE A 129 1.80 -26.72 -9.68
CA ILE A 129 3.10 -26.07 -9.96
C ILE A 129 3.15 -24.58 -9.56
N ILE A 130 2.23 -24.10 -8.71
CA ILE A 130 2.08 -22.67 -8.43
C ILE A 130 3.32 -22.10 -7.74
N PHE A 131 3.86 -22.80 -6.74
CA PHE A 131 5.06 -22.34 -6.05
C PHE A 131 6.24 -22.22 -7.01
N ASP A 132 6.48 -23.24 -7.83
CA ASP A 132 7.55 -23.23 -8.84
C ASP A 132 7.35 -22.10 -9.85
N THR A 133 6.11 -21.90 -10.31
CA THR A 133 5.78 -20.82 -11.25
C THR A 133 6.08 -19.44 -10.66
N VAL A 134 5.64 -19.18 -9.42
CA VAL A 134 5.87 -17.90 -8.75
C VAL A 134 7.36 -17.68 -8.46
N ASN A 135 8.07 -18.72 -8.01
CA ASN A 135 9.51 -18.66 -7.76
C ASN A 135 10.27 -18.37 -9.07
N ASN A 136 9.91 -19.03 -10.17
CA ASN A 136 10.54 -18.80 -11.46
C ASN A 136 10.32 -17.37 -11.95
N LEU A 137 9.08 -16.86 -11.91
CA LEU A 137 8.77 -15.48 -12.28
C LEU A 137 9.51 -14.46 -11.40
N SER A 138 9.58 -14.72 -10.10
CA SER A 138 10.24 -13.83 -9.14
C SER A 138 11.77 -13.90 -9.19
N SER A 139 12.34 -14.90 -9.88
CA SER A 139 13.79 -15.04 -10.06
C SER A 139 14.34 -14.22 -11.22
N VAL A 140 13.46 -13.68 -12.08
CA VAL A 140 13.85 -12.89 -13.24
C VAL A 140 14.52 -11.59 -12.79
N GLY A 141 15.77 -11.41 -13.18
CA GLY A 141 16.52 -10.18 -12.93
C GLY A 141 16.06 -9.05 -13.84
N TYR A 142 15.75 -7.90 -13.25
CA TYR A 142 15.40 -6.68 -13.98
C TYR A 142 16.51 -5.63 -13.85
N LYS A 143 16.66 -4.79 -14.87
CA LYS A 143 17.53 -3.61 -14.83
C LYS A 143 16.80 -2.41 -15.42
N ILE A 144 17.09 -1.22 -14.89
CA ILE A 144 16.55 0.02 -15.44
C ILE A 144 17.20 0.27 -16.81
N ASN A 145 16.38 0.58 -17.80
CA ASN A 145 16.85 1.03 -19.11
C ASN A 145 17.29 2.51 -18.99
N ILE A 146 18.58 2.73 -18.80
CA ILE A 146 19.15 4.07 -18.54
C ILE A 146 18.84 5.06 -19.67
N PRO A 147 19.07 4.75 -20.97
CA PRO A 147 18.70 5.66 -22.06
C PRO A 147 17.23 6.07 -22.08
N VAL A 148 16.32 5.13 -21.80
CA VAL A 148 14.87 5.43 -21.74
C VAL A 148 14.55 6.30 -20.54
N LEU A 149 15.18 6.03 -19.39
CA LEU A 149 15.02 6.85 -18.19
C LEU A 149 15.51 8.28 -18.44
N GLU A 150 16.68 8.45 -19.05
CA GLU A 150 17.25 9.76 -19.40
C GLU A 150 16.33 10.52 -20.35
N PHE A 151 15.83 9.87 -21.41
CA PHE A 151 14.85 10.45 -22.31
C PHE A 151 13.59 10.91 -21.58
N ILE A 152 13.04 10.08 -20.70
CA ILE A 152 11.86 10.42 -19.89
C ILE A 152 12.16 11.64 -19.00
N LEU A 153 13.32 11.68 -18.34
CA LEU A 153 13.69 12.80 -17.47
C LEU A 153 13.90 14.12 -18.23
N GLU A 154 14.47 14.07 -19.43
CA GLU A 154 14.74 15.26 -20.24
C GLU A 154 13.51 15.75 -21.02
N LYS A 155 12.72 14.82 -21.55
CA LYS A 155 11.65 15.08 -22.53
C LYS A 155 10.25 14.73 -22.04
N GLY A 156 10.11 14.19 -20.83
CA GLY A 156 8.83 13.66 -20.36
C GLY A 156 7.72 14.69 -20.22
N LEU A 157 8.04 15.97 -19.96
CA LEU A 157 7.05 17.05 -19.99
C LEU A 157 6.65 17.46 -21.42
N GLU A 158 7.54 17.33 -22.40
CA GLU A 158 7.28 17.68 -23.81
C GLU A 158 6.34 16.65 -24.47
N TYR A 159 6.44 15.39 -24.06
CA TYR A 159 5.65 14.28 -24.60
C TYR A 159 4.51 13.80 -23.68
N ASP A 160 4.10 14.61 -22.69
CA ASP A 160 3.06 14.25 -21.72
C ASP A 160 3.27 12.89 -21.00
N LEU A 161 4.54 12.49 -20.83
CA LEU A 161 4.92 11.28 -20.08
C LEU A 161 4.84 11.51 -18.56
N PHE A 162 4.86 12.77 -18.13
CA PHE A 162 4.59 13.17 -16.75
C PHE A 162 3.33 14.02 -16.67
N ILE A 163 2.57 13.84 -15.60
CA ILE A 163 1.65 14.88 -15.16
C ILE A 163 2.52 16.04 -14.68
N ALA A 164 2.42 17.20 -15.34
CA ALA A 164 3.20 18.37 -14.92
C ALA A 164 2.94 18.65 -13.43
N PRO A 165 3.96 19.01 -12.63
CA PRO A 165 3.78 19.29 -11.20
C PRO A 165 2.72 20.36 -10.89
N ASN A 166 2.43 21.20 -11.89
CA ASN A 166 1.48 22.32 -11.82
C ASN A 166 0.15 22.01 -12.55
N PHE A 167 -0.05 20.77 -13.02
CA PHE A 167 -1.24 20.38 -13.76
C PHE A 167 -2.46 20.40 -12.84
N GLN A 168 -3.37 21.37 -13.05
CA GLN A 168 -4.68 21.36 -12.40
C GLN A 168 -5.61 20.45 -13.18
N HIS A 169 -6.03 19.35 -12.55
CA HIS A 169 -6.96 18.41 -13.17
C HIS A 169 -8.29 19.14 -13.50
N PRO A 170 -8.93 18.89 -14.65
CA PRO A 170 -10.19 19.57 -15.03
C PRO A 170 -11.31 19.48 -13.97
N LEU A 171 -11.32 18.41 -13.17
CA LEU A 171 -12.25 18.26 -12.05
C LEU A 171 -12.01 19.26 -10.91
N GLU A 172 -10.78 19.75 -10.71
CA GLU A 172 -10.47 20.80 -9.74
C GLU A 172 -10.93 22.18 -10.22
N ILE A 173 -10.83 22.43 -11.53
CA ILE A 173 -11.34 23.66 -12.17
C ILE A 173 -12.85 23.74 -11.99
N ASN A 174 -13.57 22.62 -12.20
CA ASN A 174 -15.02 22.57 -12.03
C ASN A 174 -15.48 22.78 -10.57
N LYS A 175 -14.71 22.34 -9.57
CA LYS A 175 -15.01 22.62 -8.14
C LYS A 175 -14.96 24.11 -7.78
N LYS A 176 -14.08 24.90 -8.42
CA LYS A 176 -14.00 26.37 -8.20
C LYS A 176 -15.21 27.11 -8.76
N ILE A 177 -15.83 26.59 -9.82
CA ILE A 177 -17.02 27.18 -10.44
C ILE A 177 -18.25 26.96 -9.54
N ILE A 178 -18.38 25.78 -8.92
CA ILE A 178 -19.51 25.45 -8.05
C ILE A 178 -19.48 26.24 -6.73
N LYS A 179 -18.30 26.58 -6.18
CA LYS A 179 -18.17 27.39 -4.96
C LYS A 179 -18.42 28.90 -5.15
N LYS A 180 -18.55 29.39 -6.39
CA LYS A 180 -18.73 30.82 -6.71
C LYS A 180 -20.19 31.22 -6.99
N ASN A 181 -21.12 30.27 -6.94
CA ASN A 181 -22.57 30.51 -7.02
C ASN A 181 -23.21 30.17 -5.68
#